data_AF-A0A2E6TVZ6-F1
#
_entry.id   AF-A0A2E6TVZ6-F1
#
_cell.length_a   1.000
_cell.length_b   1.000
_cell.length_c   1.000
_cell.angle_alpha   90.00
_cell.angle_beta   90.00
_cell.angle_gamma   90.00
#
_symmetry.space_group_name_H-M   'P 1'
#
loop_
_entity.id
_entity.type
_entity.pdbx_description
1 polymer ?
#
loop_
_entity_poly.entity_id
_entity_poly.type
_entity_poly.pdbx_seq_one_letter_code
_entity_poly.pdbx_strand_id
1 'polypeptide(L)'
;MKMKFMKSGLLAAAWLFAGETMAADGKHLFILSGQSNMQGHRPQEAFTPAVEKALGKDNVIVVQDALGGQPIQRWFKKWASPQGAKPAKTGDLYDRLMGKVNPAIKGQKLKTVTFIWMQGERDAKMRWGPVYEA
;
A
#
# COMPACT_ATOMS: atom_id res chain seq x y z
N MET A 1 15.26 78.47 15.18
CA MET A 1 15.36 77.01 15.42
C MET A 1 14.50 76.29 14.39
N LYS A 2 15.10 75.70 13.33
CA LYS A 2 14.37 74.99 12.26
C LYS A 2 14.24 73.52 12.63
N MET A 3 13.01 73.05 12.77
CA MET A 3 12.69 71.66 13.13
C MET A 3 12.85 70.77 11.89
N LYS A 4 13.79 69.81 11.94
CA LYS A 4 13.98 68.78 10.89
C LYS A 4 12.91 67.71 11.07
N PHE A 5 12.07 67.53 10.06
CA PHE A 5 11.18 66.37 9.96
C PHE A 5 12.01 65.12 9.64
N MET A 6 12.02 64.15 10.56
CA MET A 6 12.59 62.84 10.33
C MET A 6 11.49 61.93 9.77
N LYS A 7 11.70 61.42 8.54
CA LYS A 7 10.80 60.45 7.91
C LYS A 7 11.10 59.06 8.50
N SER A 8 10.23 58.56 9.36
CA SER A 8 10.29 57.18 9.84
C SER A 8 9.79 56.24 8.74
N GLY A 9 10.70 55.52 8.10
CA GLY A 9 10.36 54.42 7.20
C GLY A 9 9.95 53.19 8.00
N LEU A 10 8.71 52.73 7.82
CA LEU A 10 8.24 51.45 8.35
C LEU A 10 8.81 50.32 7.47
N LEU A 11 9.77 49.56 7.99
CA LEU A 11 10.23 48.30 7.39
C LEU A 11 9.30 47.18 7.87
N ALA A 12 8.40 46.72 7.00
CA ALA A 12 7.62 45.51 7.23
C ALA A 12 8.50 44.28 6.93
N ALA A 13 9.00 43.63 7.97
CA ALA A 13 9.67 42.34 7.84
C ALA A 13 8.61 41.24 7.70
N ALA A 14 8.44 40.70 6.49
CA ALA A 14 7.66 39.50 6.25
C ALA A 14 8.45 38.28 6.76
N TRP A 15 8.01 37.70 7.87
CA TRP A 15 8.55 36.44 8.38
C TRP A 15 8.04 35.30 7.52
N LEU A 16 8.86 34.85 6.57
CA LEU A 16 8.68 33.58 5.88
C LEU A 16 8.93 32.47 6.89
N PHE A 17 7.87 31.93 7.49
CA PHE A 17 7.94 30.65 8.17
C PHE A 17 8.17 29.57 7.11
N ALA A 18 9.44 29.21 6.88
CA ALA A 18 9.77 27.96 6.24
C ALA A 18 9.28 26.84 7.18
N GLY A 19 8.13 26.25 6.87
CA GLY A 19 7.69 25.04 7.56
C GLY A 19 8.74 23.97 7.35
N GLU A 20 9.42 23.55 8.41
CA GLU A 20 10.28 22.38 8.36
C GLU A 20 9.40 21.19 8.00
N THR A 21 9.54 20.69 6.78
CA THR A 21 9.03 19.38 6.41
C THR A 21 9.79 18.38 7.27
N MET A 22 9.16 17.88 8.34
CA MET A 22 9.68 16.72 9.05
C MET A 22 9.96 15.64 8.00
N ALA A 23 11.23 15.25 7.87
CA ALA A 23 11.61 14.17 6.99
C ALA A 23 10.76 12.94 7.36
N ALA A 24 9.91 12.51 6.44
CA ALA A 24 9.04 11.37 6.67
C ALA A 24 9.88 10.16 7.06
N ASP A 25 9.57 9.53 8.19
CA ASP A 25 10.34 8.43 8.77
C ASP A 25 10.21 7.09 8.00
N GLY A 26 9.95 7.20 6.68
CA GLY A 26 9.60 6.12 5.77
C GLY A 26 8.11 6.13 5.40
N LYS A 27 7.79 5.51 4.27
CA LYS A 27 6.42 5.37 3.76
C LYS A 27 5.71 4.16 4.36
N HIS A 28 4.39 4.25 4.52
CA HIS A 28 3.49 3.17 4.87
C HIS A 28 3.03 2.46 3.60
N LEU A 29 3.47 1.22 3.41
CA LEU A 29 3.06 0.38 2.29
C LEU A 29 1.81 -0.41 2.66
N PHE A 30 0.76 -0.32 1.84
CA PHE A 30 -0.42 -1.17 1.88
C PHE A 30 -0.45 -2.06 0.66
N ILE A 31 -0.43 -3.37 0.87
CA ILE A 31 -0.54 -4.39 -0.17
C ILE A 31 -1.92 -5.02 -0.07
N LEU A 32 -2.70 -4.90 -1.14
CA LEU A 32 -4.08 -5.38 -1.22
C LEU A 32 -4.12 -6.55 -2.20
N SER A 33 -4.33 -7.78 -1.71
CA SER A 33 -4.35 -8.99 -2.55
C SER A 33 -5.44 -9.97 -2.17
N GLY A 34 -5.69 -10.94 -3.05
CA GLY A 34 -6.74 -11.93 -2.90
C GLY A 34 -7.51 -12.18 -4.20
N GLN A 35 -8.74 -12.66 -4.08
CA GLN A 35 -9.57 -13.04 -5.23
C GLN A 35 -10.63 -11.98 -5.60
N SER A 36 -11.81 -12.41 -6.05
CA SER A 36 -12.90 -11.57 -6.55
C SER A 36 -13.29 -10.42 -5.62
N ASN A 37 -13.38 -10.66 -4.30
CA ASN A 37 -13.74 -9.58 -3.37
C ASN A 37 -12.65 -8.50 -3.31
N MET A 38 -11.37 -8.88 -3.29
CA MET A 38 -10.28 -7.90 -3.39
C MET A 38 -10.19 -7.28 -4.79
N GLN A 39 -10.46 -8.04 -5.86
CA GLN A 39 -10.42 -7.53 -7.23
C GLN A 39 -11.51 -6.48 -7.46
N GLY A 40 -12.69 -6.69 -6.89
CA GLY A 40 -13.80 -5.74 -6.90
C GLY A 40 -13.64 -4.62 -5.87
N HIS A 41 -12.70 -4.73 -4.93
CA HIS A 41 -12.39 -3.65 -4.00
C HIS A 41 -11.86 -2.45 -4.80
N ARG A 42 -12.48 -1.28 -4.63
CA ARG A 42 -12.12 -0.04 -5.32
C ARG A 42 -11.36 0.87 -4.34
N PRO A 43 -10.07 0.62 -4.04
CA PRO A 43 -9.38 1.31 -2.96
C PRO A 43 -9.35 2.82 -3.14
N GLN A 44 -9.36 3.31 -4.39
CA GLN A 44 -9.34 4.73 -4.70
C GLN A 44 -10.62 5.48 -4.28
N GLU A 45 -11.75 4.79 -4.09
CA GLU A 45 -13.00 5.44 -3.70
C GLU A 45 -13.05 5.78 -2.20
N ALA A 46 -12.38 4.98 -1.34
CA ALA A 46 -12.48 5.15 0.11
C ALA A 46 -11.20 4.79 0.88
N PHE A 47 -10.58 3.64 0.60
CA PHE A 47 -9.43 3.17 1.36
C PHE A 47 -8.22 4.09 1.22
N THR A 48 -7.77 4.36 -0.01
CA THR A 48 -6.63 5.23 -0.31
C THR A 48 -6.84 6.64 0.25
N PRO A 49 -7.98 7.33 0.00
CA PRO A 49 -8.24 8.63 0.62
C PRO A 49 -8.19 8.61 2.16
N ALA A 50 -8.70 7.55 2.80
CA ALA A 50 -8.70 7.45 4.25
C ALA A 50 -7.28 7.30 4.83
N VAL A 51 -6.44 6.45 4.24
CA VAL A 51 -5.06 6.26 4.72
C VAL A 51 -4.16 7.46 4.39
N GLU A 52 -4.35 8.10 3.23
CA GLU A 52 -3.65 9.34 2.88
C GLU A 52 -4.01 10.48 3.84
N LYS A 53 -5.29 10.61 4.21
CA LYS A 53 -5.74 11.59 5.21
C LYS A 53 -5.12 11.34 6.59
N ALA A 54 -4.99 10.08 7.00
CA ALA A 54 -4.49 9.72 8.33
C ALA A 54 -2.97 9.78 8.43
N LEU A 55 -2.24 9.42 7.37
CA LEU A 55 -0.79 9.22 7.41
C LEU A 55 -0.01 10.27 6.61
N GLY A 56 -0.71 11.11 5.85
CA GLY A 56 -0.12 12.05 4.89
C GLY A 56 0.00 11.42 3.51
N LYS A 57 -0.47 12.14 2.49
CA LYS A 57 -0.50 11.67 1.09
C LYS A 57 0.87 11.22 0.59
N ASP A 58 1.92 11.98 0.91
CA ASP A 58 3.28 11.67 0.49
C ASP A 58 3.93 10.53 1.29
N ASN A 59 3.27 10.02 2.34
CA ASN A 59 3.77 8.95 3.18
C ASN A 59 3.14 7.60 2.89
N VAL A 60 2.24 7.49 1.91
CA VAL A 60 1.49 6.26 1.63
C VAL A 60 1.90 5.68 0.27
N ILE A 61 1.99 4.35 0.20
CA ILE A 61 2.05 3.59 -1.04
C ILE A 61 0.94 2.54 -0.98
N VAL A 62 0.05 2.50 -1.96
CA VAL A 62 -0.99 1.46 -2.08
C VAL A 62 -0.75 0.65 -3.34
N VAL A 63 -0.59 -0.66 -3.21
CA VAL A 63 -0.46 -1.60 -4.32
C VAL A 63 -1.58 -2.62 -4.25
N GLN A 64 -2.38 -2.71 -5.32
CA GLN A 64 -3.42 -3.72 -5.44
C GLN A 64 -3.09 -4.72 -6.55
N ASP A 65 -3.12 -6.01 -6.21
CA ASP A 65 -3.09 -7.10 -7.17
C ASP A 65 -3.96 -8.27 -6.71
N ALA A 66 -5.03 -8.53 -7.45
CA ALA A 66 -5.97 -9.59 -7.16
C ALA A 66 -6.41 -10.30 -8.45
N LEU A 67 -6.91 -11.52 -8.34
CA LEU A 67 -7.46 -12.24 -9.48
C LEU A 67 -8.64 -13.12 -9.06
N GLY A 68 -9.80 -12.85 -9.65
CA GLY A 68 -11.05 -13.54 -9.37
C GLY A 68 -10.99 -15.06 -9.54
N GLY A 69 -11.65 -15.75 -8.61
CA GLY A 69 -11.91 -17.19 -8.69
C GLY A 69 -10.67 -18.06 -8.63
N GLN A 70 -9.55 -17.59 -8.07
CA GLN A 70 -8.32 -18.37 -7.96
C GLN A 70 -8.14 -18.96 -6.55
N PRO A 71 -7.56 -20.16 -6.44
CA PRO A 71 -7.23 -20.78 -5.15
C PRO A 71 -5.94 -20.26 -4.53
N ILE A 72 -5.79 -20.43 -3.21
CA ILE A 72 -4.63 -19.95 -2.44
C ILE A 72 -3.29 -20.52 -2.93
N GLN A 73 -3.28 -21.71 -3.52
CA GLN A 73 -2.09 -22.33 -4.13
C GLN A 73 -1.37 -21.41 -5.14
N ARG A 74 -2.11 -20.50 -5.78
CA ARG A 74 -1.57 -19.56 -6.75
C ARG A 74 -0.75 -18.44 -6.08
N TRP A 75 -0.98 -18.18 -4.80
CA TRP A 75 -0.29 -17.18 -3.97
C TRP A 75 0.74 -17.78 -3.01
N PHE A 76 0.71 -19.09 -2.76
CA PHE A 76 1.65 -19.73 -1.86
C PHE A 76 2.60 -20.67 -2.59
N LYS A 77 3.89 -20.29 -2.66
CA LYS A 77 4.93 -21.03 -3.40
C LYS A 77 5.20 -22.44 -2.86
N LYS A 78 4.97 -22.65 -1.57
CA LYS A 78 5.21 -23.94 -0.90
C LYS A 78 3.92 -24.74 -0.72
N TRP A 79 2.83 -24.32 -1.36
CA TRP A 79 1.57 -25.03 -1.25
C TRP A 79 1.73 -26.49 -1.67
N ALA A 80 1.22 -27.39 -0.84
CA ALA A 80 1.25 -28.82 -1.06
C ALA A 80 -0.16 -29.35 -1.25
N SER A 81 -0.37 -30.11 -2.32
CA SER A 81 -1.64 -30.79 -2.53
C SER A 81 -1.81 -31.90 -1.49
N PRO A 82 -3.00 -32.04 -0.89
CA PRO A 82 -3.29 -33.18 -0.01
C PRO A 82 -3.19 -34.52 -0.76
N GLN A 83 -3.44 -34.52 -2.07
CA GLN A 83 -3.30 -35.70 -2.95
C GLN A 83 -1.91 -35.78 -3.63
N GLY A 84 -0.93 -34.97 -3.21
CA GLY A 84 0.44 -35.00 -3.77
C GLY A 84 0.61 -34.37 -5.17
N ALA A 85 -0.45 -33.84 -5.78
CA ALA A 85 -0.37 -33.12 -7.05
C ALA A 85 0.48 -31.84 -6.95
N LYS A 86 1.18 -31.50 -8.04
CA LYS A 86 1.93 -30.24 -8.17
C LYS A 86 1.40 -29.45 -9.37
N PRO A 87 0.43 -28.55 -9.18
CA PRO A 87 -0.11 -27.74 -10.25
C PRO A 87 0.97 -26.86 -10.89
N ALA A 88 0.94 -26.73 -12.21
CA ALA A 88 1.93 -25.97 -12.98
C ALA A 88 2.03 -24.49 -12.61
N LYS A 89 0.97 -23.92 -12.02
CA LYS A 89 0.88 -22.49 -11.67
C LYS A 89 0.91 -22.24 -10.16
N THR A 90 1.77 -22.94 -9.42
CA THR A 90 1.88 -22.76 -7.97
C THR A 90 2.71 -21.50 -7.66
N GLY A 91 2.16 -20.60 -6.85
CA GLY A 91 2.85 -19.37 -6.42
C GLY A 91 3.06 -18.28 -7.48
N ASP A 92 2.58 -18.43 -8.71
CA ASP A 92 2.83 -17.45 -9.78
C ASP A 92 2.05 -16.13 -9.62
N LEU A 93 0.91 -16.12 -8.91
CA LEU A 93 0.24 -14.86 -8.55
C LEU A 93 0.97 -14.11 -7.44
N TYR A 94 1.72 -14.81 -6.59
CA TYR A 94 2.66 -14.14 -5.69
C TYR A 94 3.76 -13.43 -6.48
N ASP A 95 4.32 -14.09 -7.50
CA ASP A 95 5.35 -13.46 -8.33
C ASP A 95 4.81 -12.26 -9.10
N ARG A 96 3.57 -12.34 -9.61
CA ARG A 96 2.87 -11.21 -10.22
C ARG A 96 2.67 -10.05 -9.23
N LEU A 97 2.25 -10.35 -8.00
CA LEU A 97 2.08 -9.37 -6.94
C LEU A 97 3.42 -8.68 -6.62
N MET A 98 4.48 -9.46 -6.40
CA MET A 98 5.80 -8.91 -6.09
C MET A 98 6.41 -8.15 -7.27
N GLY A 99 6.05 -8.50 -8.51
CA GLY A 99 6.35 -7.73 -9.72
C GLY A 99 5.77 -6.32 -9.72
N LYS A 100 4.71 -6.05 -8.95
CA LYS A 100 4.14 -4.70 -8.75
C LYS A 100 4.67 -4.02 -7.49
N VAL A 101 4.82 -4.78 -6.40
CA VAL A 101 5.31 -4.25 -5.11
C VAL A 101 6.75 -3.77 -5.22
N ASN A 102 7.66 -4.58 -5.78
CA ASN A 102 9.09 -4.27 -5.82
C ASN A 102 9.40 -2.96 -6.55
N PRO A 103 8.83 -2.67 -7.74
CA PRO A 103 9.00 -1.36 -8.37
C PRO A 103 8.43 -0.20 -7.54
N ALA A 104 7.26 -0.39 -6.92
CA ALA A 104 6.59 0.66 -6.14
C ALA A 104 7.39 1.10 -4.90
N ILE A 105 8.20 0.22 -4.33
CA ILE A 105 9.02 0.49 -3.13
C ILE A 105 10.48 0.79 -3.46
N LYS A 106 10.88 0.77 -4.73
CA LYS A 106 12.29 0.96 -5.11
C LYS A 106 12.77 2.35 -4.68
N GLY A 107 13.85 2.38 -3.89
CA GLY A 107 14.43 3.62 -3.36
C GLY A 107 13.61 4.28 -2.23
N GLN A 108 12.55 3.62 -1.74
CA GLN A 108 11.74 4.12 -0.64
C GLN A 108 12.19 3.47 0.68
N LYS A 109 12.41 4.28 1.72
CA LYS A 109 12.45 3.77 3.09
C LYS A 109 11.01 3.43 3.49
N LEU A 110 10.75 2.21 3.95
CA LEU A 110 9.44 1.82 4.46
C LEU A 110 9.42 1.91 5.98
N LYS A 111 8.35 2.50 6.52
CA LYS A 111 8.08 2.54 7.97
C LYS A 111 7.24 1.36 8.41
N THR A 112 6.21 1.02 7.64
CA THR A 112 5.36 -0.15 7.88
C THR A 112 5.01 -0.83 6.56
N VAL A 113 4.70 -2.12 6.68
CA VAL A 113 4.09 -2.91 5.61
C VAL A 113 2.81 -3.53 6.17
N THR A 114 1.68 -3.26 5.53
CA THR A 114 0.37 -3.80 5.89
C THR A 114 -0.16 -4.60 4.72
N PHE A 115 -0.47 -5.87 4.98
CA PHE A 115 -1.05 -6.77 3.97
C PHE A 115 -2.54 -6.98 4.26
N ILE A 116 -3.38 -6.61 3.31
CA ILE A 116 -4.83 -6.78 3.36
C ILE A 116 -5.20 -7.89 2.38
N TRP A 117 -5.81 -8.94 2.93
CA TRP A 117 -6.07 -10.19 2.22
C TRP A 117 -7.57 -10.51 2.21
N MET A 118 -8.16 -10.72 1.02
CA MET A 118 -9.53 -11.20 0.88
C MET A 118 -9.58 -12.39 -0.08
N GLN A 119 -9.59 -13.60 0.48
CA GLN A 119 -9.57 -14.85 -0.27
C GLN A 119 -10.20 -15.98 0.57
N GLY A 120 -10.51 -17.11 -0.08
CA GLY A 120 -11.02 -18.33 0.56
C GLY A 120 -12.15 -19.00 -0.21
N GLU A 121 -13.01 -18.22 -0.87
CA GLU A 121 -14.21 -18.69 -1.60
C GLU A 121 -13.91 -19.81 -2.63
N ARG A 122 -12.79 -19.74 -3.37
CA ARG A 122 -12.44 -20.78 -4.33
C ARG A 122 -12.01 -22.07 -3.64
N ASP A 123 -11.19 -21.99 -2.60
CA ASP A 123 -10.73 -23.16 -1.83
C ASP A 123 -11.90 -23.81 -1.08
N ALA A 124 -12.84 -23.01 -0.55
CA ALA A 124 -14.10 -23.50 0.00
C ALA A 124 -14.93 -24.27 -1.05
N LYS A 125 -15.09 -23.72 -2.25
CA LYS A 125 -15.80 -24.39 -3.36
C LYS A 125 -15.15 -25.72 -3.75
N MET A 126 -13.82 -25.82 -3.67
CA MET A 126 -13.07 -27.04 -3.97
C MET A 126 -12.92 -27.98 -2.78
N ARG A 127 -13.47 -27.62 -1.61
CA ARG A 127 -13.32 -28.36 -0.35
C ARG A 127 -11.87 -28.54 0.09
N TRP A 128 -11.02 -27.55 -0.19
CA TRP A 128 -9.61 -27.50 0.18
C TRP A 128 -9.36 -26.78 1.51
N GLY A 129 -10.40 -26.53 2.30
CA GLY A 129 -10.28 -25.96 3.65
C GLY A 129 -9.18 -26.61 4.52
N PRO A 130 -9.04 -27.96 4.55
CA PRO A 130 -7.99 -28.62 5.35
C PRO A 130 -6.55 -28.28 4.98
N VAL A 131 -6.29 -27.75 3.78
CA VAL A 131 -4.95 -27.36 3.30
C VAL A 131 -4.84 -25.85 3.05
N TYR A 132 -5.73 -25.08 3.66
CA TYR A 132 -5.76 -23.63 3.48
C TYR A 132 -4.73 -22.90 4.35
N GLU A 133 -4.55 -23.35 5.60
CA GLU A 133 -3.57 -22.78 6.56
C GLU A 133 -2.16 -23.38 6.42
N ALA A 134 -2.05 -24.53 5.73
CA ALA A 134 -0.89 -25.42 5.73
C ALA A 134 0.43 -24.80 5.27
#